data_AF-A0A1N6R0R9-F1
#
_entry.id   AF-A0A1N6R0R9-F1
#
_cell.length_a   1.000
_cell.length_b   1.000
_cell.length_c   1.000
_cell.angle_alpha   90.00
_cell.angle_beta   90.00
_cell.angle_gamma   90.00
#
_symmetry.space_group_name_H-M   'P 1'
#
loop_
_entity.id
_entity.type
_entity.pdbx_description
1 polymer ?
#
loop_
_entity_poly.entity_id
_entity_poly.type
_entity_poly.pdbx_seq_one_letter_code
_entity_poly.pdbx_strand_id
1 'polypeptide(L)'
;MISVSVRTRDGIPVRIEANGHGLRGADHRSASCAAVSAVLKGLGVVLVENSSCTVQGSVAGPGAFVLTVKDCRDQAWLQGVADLLGQTLQEIALAWPEEVCFSADELSKTEFSRIEENSDGT
;
A
#
# COMPACT_ATOMS: atom_id res chain seq x y z
N MET A 1 -16.34 -2.44 -3.25
CA MET A 1 -15.43 -3.02 -2.25
C MET A 1 -14.01 -2.59 -2.59
N ILE A 2 -13.33 -2.03 -1.60
CA ILE A 2 -11.95 -1.60 -1.63
C ILE A 2 -11.12 -2.74 -1.05
N SER A 3 -10.07 -3.16 -1.74
CA SER A 3 -9.09 -4.10 -1.19
C SER A 3 -7.77 -3.37 -1.02
N VAL A 4 -7.16 -3.45 0.15
CA VAL A 4 -5.81 -2.95 0.40
C VAL A 4 -4.97 -4.10 0.95
N SER A 5 -3.82 -4.36 0.34
CA SER A 5 -2.87 -5.37 0.82
C SER A 5 -1.49 -4.75 1.02
N VAL A 6 -0.84 -5.14 2.11
CA VAL A 6 0.55 -4.79 2.41
C VAL A 6 1.34 -6.08 2.46
N ARG A 7 2.38 -6.17 1.62
CA ARG A 7 3.33 -7.28 1.65
C ARG A 7 4.61 -6.83 2.33
N THR A 8 5.05 -7.62 3.30
CA THR A 8 6.25 -7.36 4.10
C THR A 8 7.35 -8.39 3.80
N ARG A 9 8.59 -8.02 4.13
CA ARG A 9 9.77 -8.90 4.17
C ARG A 9 10.57 -8.53 5.40
N ASP A 10 10.80 -9.48 6.28
CA ASP A 10 11.41 -9.30 7.59
C ASP A 10 10.70 -8.18 8.39
N GLY A 11 9.36 -8.08 8.26
CA GLY A 11 8.54 -7.02 8.86
C GLY A 11 8.49 -5.69 8.10
N ILE A 12 9.33 -5.52 7.08
CA ILE A 12 9.45 -4.27 6.31
C ILE A 12 8.53 -4.29 5.09
N PRO A 13 7.73 -3.25 4.83
CA PRO A 13 6.82 -3.21 3.70
C PRO A 13 7.61 -3.09 2.40
N VAL A 14 7.44 -4.07 1.52
CA VAL A 14 8.06 -4.09 0.19
C VAL A 14 7.07 -3.75 -0.90
N ARG A 15 5.77 -3.97 -0.67
CA ARG A 15 4.74 -3.69 -1.66
C ARG A 15 3.40 -3.38 -1.01
N ILE A 16 2.77 -2.30 -1.44
CA ILE A 16 1.40 -1.92 -1.08
C ILE A 16 0.56 -1.91 -2.36
N GLU A 17 -0.57 -2.61 -2.34
CA GLU A 17 -1.53 -2.64 -3.45
C GLU A 17 -2.90 -2.22 -2.93
N ALA A 18 -3.60 -1.39 -3.68
CA ALA A 18 -4.98 -1.06 -3.40
C ALA A 18 -5.83 -1.04 -4.67
N ASN A 19 -7.04 -1.60 -4.59
CA ASN A 19 -8.01 -1.63 -5.67
C ASN A 19 -9.37 -1.12 -5.18
N GLY A 20 -10.17 -0.54 -6.08
CA GLY A 20 -11.57 -0.16 -5.80
C GLY A 20 -11.76 1.18 -5.08
N HIS A 21 -10.71 1.85 -4.60
CA HIS A 21 -10.81 3.14 -3.86
C HIS A 21 -11.15 4.36 -4.76
N GLY A 22 -11.35 4.14 -6.05
CA GLY A 22 -11.70 5.15 -7.05
C GLY A 22 -12.84 4.71 -7.98
N LEU A 23 -13.51 3.60 -7.67
CA LEU A 23 -14.71 3.17 -8.37
C LEU A 23 -15.92 3.92 -7.81
N ARG A 24 -16.75 4.48 -8.69
CA ARG A 24 -18.03 5.08 -8.29
C ARG A 24 -19.01 3.98 -7.92
N GLY A 25 -19.27 3.80 -6.64
CA GLY A 25 -20.50 3.14 -6.17
C GLY A 25 -21.73 3.99 -6.53
N ALA A 26 -22.93 3.38 -6.49
CA ALA A 26 -24.19 4.07 -6.74
C ALA A 26 -24.36 5.32 -5.85
N ASP A 27 -23.83 5.26 -4.63
CA ASP A 27 -23.77 6.38 -3.70
C ASP A 27 -22.45 7.15 -3.86
N HIS A 28 -22.54 8.29 -4.54
CA HIS A 28 -21.44 9.05 -5.13
C HIS A 28 -20.38 9.63 -4.16
N ARG A 29 -20.35 9.25 -2.88
CA ARG A 29 -19.39 9.74 -1.86
C ARG A 29 -19.18 8.70 -0.76
N SER A 30 -18.34 7.70 -1.00
CA SER A 30 -17.91 6.83 0.09
C SER A 30 -16.77 7.47 0.88
N ALA A 31 -17.01 7.74 2.16
CA ALA A 31 -15.99 8.20 3.09
C ALA A 31 -14.81 7.21 3.19
N SER A 32 -15.07 5.90 2.99
CA SER A 32 -14.04 4.86 2.99
C SER A 32 -13.07 5.02 1.81
N CYS A 33 -13.57 5.35 0.60
CA CYS A 33 -12.72 5.68 -0.55
C CYS A 33 -11.79 6.86 -0.27
N ALA A 34 -12.33 7.93 0.34
CA ALA A 34 -11.56 9.12 0.67
C ALA A 34 -10.50 8.84 1.73
N ALA A 35 -10.84 8.08 2.79
CA ALA A 35 -9.92 7.69 3.85
C ALA A 35 -8.75 6.86 3.29
N VAL A 36 -9.03 5.81 2.52
CA VAL A 36 -8.00 4.98 1.89
C VAL A 36 -7.12 5.80 0.94
N SER A 37 -7.73 6.65 0.10
CA SER A 37 -6.97 7.50 -0.83
C SER A 37 -6.03 8.47 -0.12
N ALA A 38 -6.48 9.08 0.98
CA ALA A 38 -5.67 10.01 1.76
C ALA A 38 -4.46 9.31 2.40
N VAL A 39 -4.67 8.12 2.98
CA VAL A 39 -3.59 7.32 3.59
C VAL A 39 -2.55 6.91 2.54
N LEU A 40 -2.99 6.36 1.41
CA LEU A 40 -2.08 5.92 0.34
C LEU A 40 -1.30 7.08 -0.28
N LYS A 41 -1.96 8.23 -0.48
CA LYS A 41 -1.30 9.44 -0.97
C LYS A 41 -0.28 9.97 0.03
N GLY A 42 -0.64 10.02 1.31
CA GLY A 42 0.25 10.44 2.40
C GLY A 42 1.49 9.56 2.48
N LEU A 43 1.32 8.24 2.45
CA LEU A 43 2.41 7.27 2.40
C LEU A 43 3.33 7.52 1.20
N GLY A 44 2.76 7.67 0.01
CA GLY A 44 3.52 7.94 -1.20
C GLY A 44 4.39 9.20 -1.10
N VAL A 45 3.86 10.28 -0.51
CA VAL A 45 4.64 11.51 -0.26
C VAL A 45 5.76 11.26 0.74
N VAL A 46 5.46 10.64 1.88
CA VAL A 46 6.44 10.37 2.95
C VAL A 46 7.60 9.52 2.44
N LEU A 47 7.33 8.49 1.62
CA LEU A 47 8.37 7.62 1.09
C LEU A 47 9.19 8.27 -0.04
N VAL A 48 8.58 9.11 -0.89
CA VAL A 48 9.30 9.81 -1.98
C VAL A 48 10.21 10.91 -1.44
N GLU A 49 9.78 11.63 -0.40
CA GLU A 49 10.57 12.71 0.21
C GLU A 49 11.72 12.18 1.09
N ASN A 50 11.70 10.90 1.48
CA ASN A 50 12.77 10.31 2.26
C ASN A 50 13.92 9.83 1.35
N SER A 51 15.01 10.61 1.30
CA SER A 51 16.25 10.29 0.56
C SER A 51 16.93 8.96 0.94
N SER A 52 16.54 8.32 2.04
CA SER A 52 17.01 6.99 2.41
C SER A 52 16.30 5.88 1.66
N CYS A 53 15.13 6.12 1.07
CA CYS A 53 14.34 5.13 0.37
C CYS A 53 14.28 5.38 -1.14
N THR A 54 14.21 4.30 -1.92
CA THR A 54 13.88 4.31 -3.34
C THR A 54 12.57 3.57 -3.53
N VAL A 55 11.57 4.24 -4.10
CA VAL A 55 10.24 3.68 -4.31
C VAL A 55 9.81 3.82 -5.76
N GLN A 56 8.96 2.89 -6.20
CA GLN A 56 8.31 2.93 -7.49
C GLN A 56 6.80 2.80 -7.29
N GLY A 57 6.04 3.75 -7.82
CA GLY A 57 4.59 3.76 -7.73
C GLY A 57 3.95 3.80 -9.10
N SER A 58 2.76 3.20 -9.23
CA SER A 58 1.94 3.31 -10.42
C SER A 58 0.45 3.40 -10.06
N VAL A 59 -0.30 4.04 -10.95
CA VAL A 59 -1.77 4.10 -10.91
C VAL A 59 -2.24 3.51 -12.23
N ALA A 60 -2.72 2.26 -12.20
CA ALA A 60 -3.08 1.51 -13.41
C ALA A 60 -4.50 1.81 -13.91
N GLY A 61 -5.29 2.58 -13.16
CA GLY A 61 -6.66 2.94 -13.49
C GLY A 61 -7.42 3.49 -12.27
N PRO A 62 -8.72 3.82 -12.42
CA PRO A 62 -9.53 4.34 -11.33
C PRO A 62 -9.54 3.40 -10.12
N GLY A 63 -8.97 3.88 -9.02
CA GLY A 63 -8.91 3.12 -7.77
C GLY A 63 -7.89 1.98 -7.75
N ALA A 64 -6.99 1.88 -8.71
CA ALA A 64 -5.88 0.92 -8.70
C ALA A 64 -4.56 1.64 -8.39
N PHE A 65 -3.92 1.28 -7.28
CA PHE A 65 -2.70 1.87 -6.77
C PHE A 65 -1.71 0.75 -6.42
N VAL A 66 -0.46 0.92 -6.85
CA VAL A 66 0.65 0.06 -6.45
C VAL A 66 1.81 0.92 -6.04
N LEU A 67 2.43 0.60 -4.90
CA LEU A 67 3.67 1.20 -4.44
C LEU A 67 4.62 0.09 -4.01
N THR A 68 5.83 0.11 -4.55
CA THR A 68 6.89 -0.87 -4.25
C THR A 68 8.08 -0.14 -3.66
N VAL A 69 8.56 -0.60 -2.50
CA VAL A 69 9.82 -0.14 -1.93
C VAL A 69 10.93 -0.99 -2.51
N LYS A 70 11.82 -0.38 -3.28
CA LYS A 70 12.95 -1.06 -3.95
C LYS A 70 14.13 -1.22 -3.01
N ASP A 71 14.45 -0.14 -2.30
CA ASP A 71 15.49 -0.11 -1.30
C ASP A 71 15.13 0.93 -0.24
N CYS A 72 15.58 0.71 1.00
CA CYS A 72 15.63 1.78 1.98
C CYS A 72 16.74 1.55 2.99
N ARG A 73 17.63 2.53 3.17
CA ARG A 73 18.76 2.40 4.10
C ARG A 73 18.34 2.56 5.56
N ASP A 74 17.29 3.34 5.83
CA ASP A 74 16.76 3.56 7.16
C ASP A 74 15.60 2.59 7.46
N GLN A 75 15.97 1.36 7.79
CA GLN A 75 15.03 0.27 8.04
C GLN A 75 14.15 0.50 9.28
N ALA A 76 14.69 1.15 10.32
CA ALA A 76 13.94 1.43 11.53
C ALA A 76 12.85 2.49 11.29
N TRP A 77 13.18 3.54 10.53
CA TRP A 77 12.18 4.52 10.12
C TRP A 77 11.10 3.89 9.24
N LEU A 78 11.51 3.07 8.26
CA LEU A 78 10.57 2.41 7.36
C LEU A 78 9.62 1.47 8.11
N GLN A 79 10.12 0.75 9.12
CA GLN A 79 9.28 -0.07 10.00
C GLN A 79 8.24 0.78 10.74
N GLY A 80 8.64 1.93 11.31
CA GLY A 80 7.69 2.83 11.99
C GLY A 80 6.61 3.37 11.05
N VAL A 81 6.97 3.70 9.81
CA VAL A 81 6.00 4.09 8.77
C VAL A 81 5.05 2.91 8.42
N ALA A 82 5.58 1.69 8.35
CA ALA A 82 4.82 0.48 8.08
C ALA A 82 3.81 0.17 9.18
N ASP A 83 4.24 0.25 10.44
CA ASP A 83 3.40 -0.04 11.60
C ASP A 83 2.22 0.95 11.66
N LEU A 84 2.50 2.25 11.46
CA LEU A 84 1.48 3.28 11.40
C LEU A 84 0.49 3.05 10.24
N LEU A 85 1.01 2.72 9.06
CA LEU A 85 0.19 2.41 7.89
C LEU A 85 -0.72 1.20 8.16
N GLY A 86 -0.16 0.10 8.65
CA GLY A 86 -0.89 -1.14 8.94
C GLY A 86 -1.99 -0.92 9.96
N GLN A 87 -1.67 -0.20 11.05
CA GLN A 87 -2.65 0.16 12.07
C GLN A 87 -3.78 1.03 11.49
N THR A 88 -3.43 2.06 10.72
CA THR A 88 -4.42 2.97 10.12
C THR A 88 -5.35 2.25 9.16
N LEU A 89 -4.81 1.37 8.30
CA LEU A 89 -5.61 0.58 7.35
C LEU A 89 -6.50 -0.45 8.06
N GLN A 90 -6.01 -1.06 9.13
CA GLN A 90 -6.80 -1.95 9.96
C GLN A 90 -7.97 -1.21 10.63
N GLU A 91 -7.73 -0.01 11.15
CA GLU A 91 -8.77 0.85 11.75
C GLU A 91 -9.82 1.27 10.71
N ILE A 92 -9.41 1.61 9.48
CA ILE A 92 -10.32 1.91 8.37
C ILE A 92 -11.16 0.67 8.03
N ALA A 93 -10.56 -0.52 7.93
CA ALA A 93 -11.29 -1.75 7.66
C ALA A 93 -12.31 -2.09 8.75
N LEU A 94 -11.99 -1.83 10.03
CA LEU A 94 -12.91 -2.01 11.15
C LEU A 94 -14.06 -1.00 11.14
N ALA A 95 -13.81 0.24 10.67
CA ALA A 95 -14.84 1.27 10.57
C ALA A 95 -15.82 1.03 9.41
N TRP A 96 -15.36 0.42 8.30
CA TRP A 96 -16.17 0.11 7.12
C TRP A 96 -15.98 -1.34 6.63
N PRO A 97 -16.35 -2.37 7.41
CA PRO A 97 -16.02 -3.77 7.12
C PRO A 97 -16.71 -4.31 5.85
N GLU A 98 -17.87 -3.76 5.47
CA GLU A 98 -18.58 -4.12 4.24
C GLU A 98 -17.98 -3.48 2.99
N GLU A 99 -17.17 -2.43 3.17
CA GLU A 99 -16.60 -1.65 2.07
C GLU A 99 -15.11 -1.88 1.89
N VAL A 100 -14.36 -2.17 2.96
CA VAL A 100 -12.89 -2.22 2.96
C VAL A 100 -12.40 -3.55 3.51
N CYS A 101 -11.61 -4.26 2.71
CA CYS A 101 -10.84 -5.42 3.15
C CYS A 101 -9.36 -5.05 3.21
N PHE A 102 -8.75 -5.25 4.38
CA PHE A 102 -7.31 -5.08 4.60
C PHE A 102 -6.64 -6.42 4.85
N SER A 103 -5.50 -6.67 4.21
CA SER A 103 -4.63 -7.81 4.51
C SER A 103 -3.17 -7.39 4.62
N ALA A 104 -2.43 -8.08 5.49
CA ALA A 104 -0.99 -7.93 5.63
C ALA A 104 -0.34 -9.33 5.57
N ASP A 105 0.57 -9.53 4.63
CA ASP A 105 1.16 -10.82 4.33
C ASP A 105 2.70 -10.73 4.30
N GLU A 106 3.37 -11.67 4.96
CA GLU A 106 4.84 -11.78 4.94
C GLU A 106 5.28 -12.63 3.75
N LEU A 107 6.13 -12.09 2.89
CA LEU A 107 6.61 -12.78 1.69
C LEU A 107 7.65 -13.85 2.03
N SER A 108 7.50 -15.03 1.43
CA SER A 108 8.59 -16.00 1.40
C SER A 108 9.71 -15.56 0.43
N LYS A 109 10.94 -16.06 0.65
CA LYS A 109 12.10 -15.80 -0.23
C LYS A 109 11.81 -16.06 -1.71
N THR A 110 11.01 -17.08 -2.01
CA THR A 110 10.61 -17.48 -3.37
C THR A 110 9.66 -16.50 -4.06
N GLU A 111 8.80 -15.81 -3.30
CA GLU A 111 7.82 -14.87 -3.85
C GLU A 111 8.47 -13.51 -4.15
N PHE A 112 9.50 -13.15 -3.40
CA PHE A 112 10.24 -11.91 -3.58
C PHE A 112 10.98 -11.88 -4.93
N SER A 113 11.69 -12.95 -5.31
CA SER A 113 12.43 -12.99 -6.58
C SER A 113 11.54 -12.78 -7.82
N ARG A 114 10.27 -13.21 -7.77
CA ARG A 114 9.31 -12.99 -8.86
C ARG A 114 8.85 -11.54 -8.98
N ILE A 115 8.87 -10.77 -7.89
CA ILE A 115 8.49 -9.35 -7.90
C ILE A 115 9.62 -8.50 -8.51
N GLU A 116 10.87 -8.86 -8.25
CA GLU A 116 12.04 -8.22 -8.88
C GLU A 116 12.05 -8.45 -10.40
N GLU A 117 11.86 -9.69 -10.86
CA GLU A 117 11.82 -10.04 -12.29
C GLU A 117 10.72 -9.31 -13.07
N ASN A 118 9.55 -9.08 -12.46
CA ASN A 118 8.44 -8.35 -13.09
C ASN A 118 8.59 -6.82 -13.08
N SER A 119 9.64 -6.29 -12.45
CA SER A 119 9.88 -4.85 -12.36
C SER A 119 10.87 -4.32 -13.39
N ASP A 120 11.65 -5.19 -14.02
CA ASP A 120 12.65 -4.85 -15.04
C ASP A 120 12.13 -5.00 -16.49
N GLY A 121 10.82 -5.24 -16.66
CA GLY A 121 10.18 -5.42 -17.96
C GLY A 121 9.17 -4.32 -18.30
N THR A 122 9.63 -3.13 -18.66
CA THR A 122 9.05 -2.23 -19.71
C THR A 122 9.89 -0.99 -19.91
#